data_AF-A0A9E4M8X0-F1
#
_entry.id   AF-A0A9E4M8X0-F1
#
_cell.length_a   1.000
_cell.length_b   1.000
_cell.length_c   1.000
_cell.angle_alpha   90.00
_cell.angle_beta   90.00
_cell.angle_gamma   90.00
#
_symmetry.space_group_name_H-M   'P 1'
#
loop_
_entity.id
_entity.type
_entity.pdbx_description
1 polymer ?
#
loop_
_entity_poly.entity_id
_entity_poly.type
_entity_poly.pdbx_seq_one_letter_code
_entity_poly.pdbx_strand_id
1 'polypeptide(L)'
;AATFTGMRLGQLRMAHVLLLGAALAIVVAARRRRGAVLIAWLAVSAVLVAPLLADRARSVPRAQVLAVGWESTLWRTPRSAVLLLGGDENAERLLGDIRVAGAERIDLIVAPGGGRSAAGDVAVLRQRYGPAAVWAPAGSRIAGATVPAAGSVAAVGDIVVTVETGGERLEVRVNVAAGGG
;
A
#
# COMPACT_ATOMS: atom_id res chain seq x y z
N ALA A 1 6.62 -18.51 19.30
CA ALA A 1 6.70 -19.48 18.20
C ALA A 1 6.60 -18.72 16.88
N ALA A 2 7.73 -18.51 16.20
CA ALA A 2 7.78 -17.82 14.92
C ALA A 2 8.05 -18.87 13.83
N THR A 3 7.04 -19.14 13.01
CA THR A 3 7.13 -20.04 11.87
C THR A 3 7.89 -19.32 10.76
N PHE A 4 9.22 -19.47 10.73
CA PHE A 4 10.01 -19.10 9.56
C PHE A 4 9.69 -20.09 8.44
N THR A 5 8.78 -19.69 7.54
CA THR A 5 8.59 -20.34 6.25
C THR A 5 9.86 -20.15 5.44
N GLY A 6 10.79 -21.10 5.57
CA GLY A 6 12.03 -21.14 4.82
C GLY A 6 11.72 -21.19 3.32
N MET A 7 11.86 -20.04 2.66
CA MET A 7 12.03 -20.02 1.21
C MET A 7 13.30 -20.79 0.88
N ARG A 8 13.11 -22.01 0.34
CA ARG A 8 14.19 -22.92 -0.01
C ARG A 8 15.02 -22.31 -1.14
N LEU A 9 16.22 -21.81 -0.81
CA LEU A 9 17.22 -21.37 -1.79
C LEU A 9 17.58 -22.44 -2.85
N GLY A 10 17.14 -23.69 -2.68
CA GLY A 10 17.29 -24.77 -3.66
C GLY A 10 16.29 -24.73 -4.84
N GLN A 11 15.13 -24.09 -4.71
CA GLN A 11 14.10 -24.10 -5.78
C GLN A 11 14.45 -23.19 -6.94
N LEU A 12 15.18 -22.09 -6.70
CA LEU A 12 15.57 -21.18 -7.78
C LEU A 12 16.50 -21.88 -8.78
N ARG A 13 17.56 -22.56 -8.32
CA ARG A 13 18.50 -23.22 -9.25
C ARG A 13 17.81 -24.29 -10.10
N MET A 14 16.89 -25.06 -9.51
CA MET A 14 16.24 -26.16 -10.23
C MET A 14 15.25 -25.67 -11.29
N ALA A 15 14.48 -24.61 -10.98
CA ALA A 15 13.57 -23.99 -11.96
C ALA A 15 14.33 -23.41 -13.16
N HIS A 16 15.48 -22.78 -12.93
CA HIS A 16 16.32 -22.22 -14.00
C HIS A 16 16.94 -23.33 -14.88
N VAL A 17 17.36 -24.45 -14.29
CA VAL A 17 17.89 -25.60 -15.03
C VAL A 17 16.80 -26.26 -15.89
N LEU A 18 15.57 -26.39 -15.37
CA LEU A 18 14.43 -26.91 -16.14
C LEU A 18 14.06 -25.98 -17.30
N LEU A 19 14.08 -24.66 -17.09
CA LEU A 19 13.86 -23.65 -18.13
C LEU A 19 14.92 -23.72 -19.23
N LEU A 20 16.20 -23.81 -18.85
CA LEU A 20 17.32 -23.97 -19.79
C LEU A 20 17.22 -25.27 -20.58
N GLY A 21 16.88 -26.38 -19.92
CA GLY A 21 16.67 -27.68 -20.57
C GLY A 21 15.53 -27.65 -21.59
N ALA A 22 14.39 -27.04 -21.23
CA ALA A 22 13.25 -26.89 -22.14
C ALA A 22 13.59 -26.01 -23.35
N ALA A 23 14.28 -24.89 -23.14
CA ALA A 23 14.73 -24.01 -24.22
C ALA A 23 15.69 -24.73 -25.19
N LEU A 24 16.64 -25.51 -24.65
CA LEU A 24 17.59 -26.27 -25.47
C LEU A 24 16.88 -27.37 -26.29
N ALA A 25 15.93 -28.09 -25.68
CA ALA A 25 15.14 -29.11 -26.36
C ALA A 25 14.30 -28.53 -27.52
N ILE A 26 13.70 -27.35 -27.33
CA ILE A 26 12.95 -26.63 -28.37
C ILE A 26 13.87 -26.22 -29.53
N VAL A 27 15.06 -25.69 -29.24
CA VAL A 27 16.04 -25.30 -30.27
C VAL A 27 16.53 -26.51 -31.08
N VAL A 28 16.80 -27.64 -30.42
CA VAL A 28 17.23 -28.88 -31.09
C VAL A 28 16.12 -29.48 -31.95
N ALA A 29 14.87 -29.49 -31.45
CA ALA A 29 13.71 -29.95 -32.20
C ALA A 29 13.41 -29.06 -33.42
N ALA A 30 13.59 -27.73 -33.28
CA ALA A 30 13.37 -26.77 -34.36
C ALA A 30 14.42 -26.85 -35.48
N ARG A 31 15.66 -27.24 -35.18
CA ARG A 31 16.71 -27.44 -36.20
C ARG A 31 16.40 -28.55 -37.21
N ARG A 32 15.52 -29.51 -36.88
CA ARG A 32 15.17 -30.65 -37.76
C ARG A 32 14.12 -30.33 -38.82
N ARG A 33 13.40 -29.21 -38.74
CA ARG A 33 12.37 -28.85 -39.73
C ARG A 33 12.51 -27.38 -40.11
N ARG A 34 12.89 -27.08 -41.36
CA ARG A 34 13.15 -25.71 -41.87
C ARG A 34 11.99 -24.71 -41.64
N GLY A 35 10.75 -25.19 -41.45
CA GLY A 35 9.59 -24.35 -41.09
C GLY A 35 9.43 -24.02 -39.60
N ALA A 36 10.24 -24.59 -38.71
CA ALA A 36 10.10 -24.44 -37.26
C ALA A 36 10.92 -23.27 -36.68
N VAL A 37 11.72 -22.58 -37.50
CA VAL A 37 12.55 -21.44 -37.07
C VAL A 37 11.69 -20.27 -36.59
N LEU A 38 10.55 -20.03 -37.25
CA LEU A 38 9.60 -18.97 -36.89
C LEU A 38 8.89 -19.27 -35.56
N ILE A 39 8.55 -20.54 -35.33
CA ILE A 39 7.94 -21.01 -34.08
C ILE A 39 8.96 -20.95 -32.93
N ALA A 40 10.23 -21.31 -33.19
CA ALA A 40 11.30 -21.20 -32.20
C ALA A 40 11.58 -19.74 -31.80
N TRP A 41 11.58 -18.81 -32.76
CA TRP A 41 11.71 -17.39 -32.47
C TRP A 41 10.54 -16.86 -31.64
N LEU A 42 9.30 -17.22 -31.99
CA LEU A 42 8.11 -16.87 -31.20
C LEU A 42 8.18 -17.44 -29.78
N ALA A 43 8.63 -18.69 -29.61
CA ALA A 43 8.77 -19.32 -28.30
C ALA A 43 9.84 -18.62 -27.45
N VAL A 44 11.00 -18.29 -28.03
CA VAL A 44 12.07 -17.55 -27.33
C VAL A 44 11.62 -16.14 -26.95
N SER A 45 10.96 -15.43 -27.87
CA SER A 45 10.38 -14.12 -27.60
C SER A 45 9.30 -14.18 -26.51
N ALA A 46 8.42 -15.20 -26.52
CA ALA A 46 7.42 -15.38 -25.49
C ALA A 46 8.05 -15.63 -24.10
N VAL A 47 9.11 -16.45 -24.03
CA VAL A 47 9.85 -16.71 -22.78
C VAL A 47 10.54 -15.45 -22.24
N LEU A 48 11.03 -14.58 -23.12
CA LEU A 48 11.67 -13.31 -22.73
C LEU A 48 10.65 -12.24 -22.32
N VAL A 49 9.48 -12.19 -22.96
CA VAL A 49 8.44 -11.18 -22.69
C VAL A 49 7.57 -11.58 -21.48
N ALA A 50 7.40 -12.87 -21.22
CA ALA A 50 6.61 -13.40 -20.11
C ALA A 50 7.01 -12.84 -18.72
N PRO A 51 8.28 -12.79 -18.28
CA PRO A 51 8.63 -12.22 -16.98
C PRO A 51 8.32 -10.72 -16.89
N LEU A 52 8.50 -9.96 -17.98
CA LEU A 52 8.20 -8.53 -18.02
C LEU A 52 6.69 -8.25 -17.89
N LEU A 53 5.86 -9.10 -18.49
CA LEU A 53 4.40 -9.04 -18.34
C LEU A 53 3.93 -9.57 -16.98
N ALA A 54 4.58 -10.61 -16.47
CA ALA A 54 4.25 -11.20 -15.18
C ALA A 54 4.61 -10.28 -14.00
N ASP A 55 5.63 -9.43 -14.12
CA ASP A 55 5.96 -8.40 -13.13
C ASP A 55 4.97 -7.24 -13.18
N ARG A 56 4.52 -6.82 -14.38
CA ARG A 56 3.45 -5.82 -14.50
C ARG A 56 2.11 -6.30 -13.94
N ALA A 57 1.75 -7.55 -14.20
CA ALA A 57 0.49 -8.13 -13.68
C ALA A 57 0.53 -8.37 -12.16
N ARG A 58 1.72 -8.61 -11.58
CA ARG A 58 1.89 -8.78 -10.12
C ARG A 58 2.04 -7.46 -9.36
N SER A 59 2.24 -6.35 -10.06
CA SER A 59 2.39 -5.02 -9.47
C SER A 59 1.06 -4.29 -9.36
N VAL A 60 0.01 -4.93 -8.84
CA VAL A 60 -1.09 -4.17 -8.24
C VAL A 60 -0.54 -3.68 -6.91
N PRO A 61 -0.25 -2.38 -6.73
CA PRO A 61 0.40 -1.91 -5.51
C PRO A 61 -0.58 -2.12 -4.37
N ARG A 62 -0.36 -3.19 -3.60
CA ARG A 62 -1.14 -3.47 -2.40
C ARG A 62 -1.04 -2.27 -1.49
N ALA A 63 -2.15 -1.90 -0.86
CA ALA A 63 -2.09 -0.87 0.14
C ALA A 63 -1.04 -1.24 1.18
N GLN A 64 -0.20 -0.27 1.49
CA GLN A 64 0.85 -0.40 2.47
C GLN A 64 0.36 0.21 3.76
N VAL A 65 0.51 -0.53 4.86
CA VAL A 65 0.31 -0.03 6.21
C VAL A 65 1.69 0.26 6.75
N LEU A 66 2.00 1.54 6.97
CA LEU A 66 3.28 1.99 7.48
C LEU A 66 3.07 2.60 8.85
N ALA A 67 3.86 2.18 9.84
CA ALA A 67 3.97 2.89 11.09
C ALA A 67 4.74 4.19 10.84
N VAL A 68 4.22 5.30 11.36
CA VAL A 68 4.77 6.64 11.21
C VAL A 68 4.75 7.27 12.60
N GLY A 69 5.85 7.89 13.06
CA GLY A 69 5.91 8.31 14.46
C GLY A 69 5.89 7.11 15.43
N TRP A 70 5.32 7.30 16.61
CA TRP A 70 5.26 6.27 17.65
C TRP A 70 3.96 5.49 17.65
N GLU A 71 2.84 6.18 17.46
CA GLU A 71 1.51 5.60 17.52
C GLU A 71 0.69 5.89 16.25
N SER A 72 1.25 6.66 15.31
CA SER A 72 0.55 7.00 14.07
C SER A 72 0.68 5.88 13.03
N THR A 73 -0.37 5.71 12.25
CA THR A 73 -0.42 4.69 11.18
C THR A 73 -0.86 5.34 9.90
N LEU A 74 -0.13 5.06 8.82
CA LEU A 74 -0.40 5.54 7.47
C LEU A 74 -0.81 4.37 6.60
N TRP A 75 -2.02 4.43 6.06
CA TRP A 75 -2.46 3.55 4.97
C TRP A 75 -2.26 4.28 3.66
N ARG A 76 -1.51 3.67 2.74
CA ARG A 76 -1.18 4.28 1.45
C ARG A 76 -1.47 3.33 0.30
N THR A 77 -2.11 3.84 -0.73
CA THR A 77 -2.17 3.27 -2.08
C THR A 77 -1.47 4.23 -3.06
N PRO A 78 -1.31 3.87 -4.35
CA PRO A 78 -0.73 4.78 -5.34
C PRO A 78 -1.50 6.09 -5.51
N ARG A 79 -2.81 6.09 -5.19
CA ARG A 79 -3.70 7.22 -5.47
C ARG A 79 -4.26 7.87 -4.22
N SER A 80 -4.15 7.21 -3.07
CA SER A 80 -4.83 7.62 -1.85
C SER A 80 -3.98 7.38 -0.61
N ALA A 81 -4.12 8.24 0.39
CA ALA A 81 -3.51 8.00 1.69
C ALA A 81 -4.40 8.46 2.85
N VAL A 82 -4.44 7.64 3.89
CA VAL A 82 -5.16 7.90 5.14
C VAL A 82 -4.16 7.86 6.27
N LEU A 83 -4.13 8.90 7.10
CA LEU A 83 -3.28 8.97 8.28
C LEU A 83 -4.15 8.92 9.55
N LEU A 84 -3.91 7.94 10.41
CA LEU A 84 -4.41 7.93 11.78
C LEU A 84 -3.31 8.48 12.69
N LEU A 85 -3.61 9.57 13.38
CA LEU A 85 -2.69 10.16 14.34
C LEU A 85 -2.69 9.37 15.64
N GLY A 86 -1.48 9.00 16.06
CA GLY A 86 -1.16 8.59 17.42
C GLY A 86 -1.24 9.76 18.39
N GLY A 87 -1.36 9.48 19.69
CA GLY A 87 -1.27 10.55 20.69
C GLY A 87 0.14 11.15 20.74
N ASP A 88 0.23 12.44 21.11
CA ASP A 88 1.47 13.19 21.37
C ASP A 88 2.66 12.87 20.44
N GLU A 89 2.52 13.25 19.17
CA GLU A 89 3.58 13.13 18.18
C GLU A 89 4.38 14.43 18.07
N ASN A 90 5.64 14.32 17.62
CA ASN A 90 6.40 15.49 17.18
C ASN A 90 6.13 15.71 15.68
N ALA A 91 5.45 16.80 15.33
CA ALA A 91 5.10 17.16 13.95
C ALA A 91 6.27 17.05 12.94
N GLU A 92 7.48 17.47 13.31
CA GLU A 92 8.64 17.42 12.40
C GLU A 92 9.07 15.98 12.10
N ARG A 93 9.07 15.14 13.14
CA ARG A 93 9.36 13.71 13.00
C ARG A 93 8.28 13.02 12.17
N LEU A 94 7.02 13.31 12.47
CA LEU A 94 5.87 12.79 11.74
C LEU A 94 5.97 13.14 10.25
N LEU A 95 6.31 14.39 9.90
CA LEU A 95 6.53 14.81 8.51
C LEU A 95 7.70 14.06 7.85
N GLY A 96 8.79 13.83 8.59
CA GLY A 96 9.93 13.06 8.12
C GLY A 96 9.55 11.62 7.80
N ASP A 97 8.84 10.96 8.71
CA ASP A 97 8.39 9.57 8.55
C ASP A 97 7.38 9.43 7.40
N ILE A 98 6.44 10.38 7.24
CA ILE A 98 5.51 10.40 6.09
C ILE A 98 6.27 10.52 4.76
N ARG A 99 7.33 11.34 4.73
CA ARG A 99 8.18 11.51 3.55
C ARG A 99 8.95 10.23 3.23
N VAL A 100 9.51 9.57 4.24
CA VAL A 100 10.21 8.28 4.08
C VAL A 100 9.23 7.19 3.62
N ALA A 101 7.98 7.21 4.11
CA ALA A 101 6.91 6.36 3.63
C ALA A 101 6.45 6.69 2.19
N GLY A 102 6.99 7.76 1.59
CA GLY A 102 6.75 8.18 0.21
C GLY A 102 5.33 8.69 -0.04
N ALA A 103 4.60 9.11 0.99
CA ALA A 103 3.29 9.71 0.81
C ALA A 103 3.43 11.15 0.28
N GLU A 104 3.00 11.36 -0.95
CA GLU A 104 3.00 12.67 -1.60
C GLU A 104 1.74 13.48 -1.30
N ARG A 105 0.65 12.78 -0.94
CA ARG A 105 -0.65 13.34 -0.58
C ARG A 105 -1.19 12.61 0.64
N ILE A 106 -2.06 13.29 1.40
CA ILE A 106 -2.86 12.72 2.47
C ILE A 106 -4.28 13.20 2.22
N ASP A 107 -5.23 12.29 2.08
CA ASP A 107 -6.61 12.64 1.73
C ASP A 107 -7.49 12.80 2.96
N LEU A 108 -7.25 11.95 3.94
CA LEU A 108 -7.99 11.90 5.19
C LEU A 108 -7.01 11.79 6.35
N ILE A 109 -7.15 12.71 7.30
CA ILE A 109 -6.51 12.60 8.61
C ILE A 109 -7.57 12.23 9.64
N VAL A 110 -7.33 11.18 10.41
CA VAL A 110 -8.14 10.78 11.55
C VAL A 110 -7.36 11.10 12.81
N ALA A 111 -7.93 11.89 13.71
CA ALA A 111 -7.33 12.32 14.97
C ALA A 111 -8.18 11.84 16.15
N PRO A 112 -7.94 10.64 16.69
CA PRO A 112 -8.82 10.00 17.67
C PRO A 112 -9.06 10.77 18.96
N GLY A 113 -8.03 11.46 19.46
CA GLY A 113 -8.08 12.18 20.74
C GLY A 113 -8.45 13.66 20.65
N GLY A 114 -8.36 14.29 19.47
CA GLY A 114 -8.77 15.69 19.29
C GLY A 114 -8.09 16.75 20.17
N GLY A 115 -7.02 16.42 20.88
CA GLY A 115 -6.35 17.28 21.86
C GLY A 115 -5.52 18.42 21.26
N ARG A 116 -4.87 19.23 22.11
CA ARG A 116 -4.02 20.36 21.67
C ARG A 116 -2.86 19.90 20.78
N SER A 117 -2.22 18.81 21.14
CA SER A 117 -1.09 18.21 20.42
C SER A 117 -1.52 17.83 18.99
N ALA A 118 -2.57 17.01 18.88
CA ALA A 118 -3.18 16.63 17.61
C ALA A 118 -3.64 17.84 16.77
N ALA A 119 -4.14 18.92 17.40
CA ALA A 119 -4.50 20.14 16.67
C ALA A 119 -3.27 20.85 16.06
N GLY A 120 -2.13 20.85 16.75
CA GLY A 120 -0.86 21.35 16.22
C GLY A 120 -0.39 20.51 15.04
N ASP A 121 -0.38 19.20 15.17
CA ASP A 121 0.04 18.27 14.11
C ASP A 121 -0.84 18.40 12.87
N VAL A 122 -2.16 18.43 13.05
CA VAL A 122 -3.11 18.63 11.94
C VAL A 122 -2.90 19.97 11.27
N ALA A 123 -2.62 21.05 12.00
CA ALA A 123 -2.36 22.35 11.40
C ALA A 123 -1.12 22.32 10.48
N VAL A 124 -0.04 21.68 10.93
CA VAL A 124 1.18 21.48 10.15
C VAL A 124 0.92 20.61 8.93
N LEU A 125 0.24 19.47 9.09
CA LEU A 125 -0.11 18.57 8.00
C LEU A 125 -1.03 19.24 6.98
N ARG A 126 -1.95 20.10 7.42
CA ARG A 126 -2.83 20.88 6.53
C ARG A 126 -2.05 21.83 5.65
N GLN A 127 -1.09 22.54 6.22
CA GLN A 127 -0.24 23.44 5.44
C GLN A 127 0.62 22.68 4.42
N ARG A 128 1.09 21.47 4.77
CA ARG A 128 2.01 20.72 3.91
C ARG A 128 1.32 19.89 2.83
N TYR A 129 0.25 19.18 3.17
CA TYR A 129 -0.38 18.17 2.30
C TYR A 129 -1.79 18.53 1.84
N GLY A 130 -2.43 19.54 2.44
CA GLY A 130 -3.78 19.98 2.06
C GLY A 130 -4.82 18.85 2.06
N PRO A 131 -5.01 18.12 3.18
CA PRO A 131 -5.94 17.00 3.23
C PRO A 131 -7.36 17.45 2.97
N ALA A 132 -8.08 16.66 2.16
CA ALA A 132 -9.46 16.95 1.78
C ALA A 132 -10.41 16.90 2.98
N ALA A 133 -10.14 16.00 3.94
CA ALA A 133 -10.94 15.87 5.14
C ALA A 133 -10.09 15.60 6.38
N VAL A 134 -10.60 16.03 7.53
CA VAL A 134 -10.05 15.70 8.84
C VAL A 134 -11.20 15.24 9.73
N TRP A 135 -11.04 14.09 10.36
CA TRP A 135 -12.00 13.52 11.30
C TRP A 135 -11.46 13.61 12.73
N ALA A 136 -12.29 14.07 13.65
CA ALA A 136 -11.96 14.20 15.06
C ALA A 136 -13.21 13.98 15.93
N PRO A 137 -13.06 13.58 17.21
CA PRO A 137 -14.19 13.44 18.12
C PRO A 137 -14.88 14.78 18.36
N ALA A 138 -16.10 14.72 18.91
CA ALA A 138 -16.83 15.91 19.34
C ALA A 138 -16.03 16.70 20.39
N GLY A 139 -16.07 18.03 20.33
CA GLY A 139 -15.32 18.88 21.26
C GLY A 139 -13.80 18.94 21.00
N SER A 140 -13.31 18.38 19.89
CA SER A 140 -11.91 18.50 19.52
C SER A 140 -11.46 19.95 19.34
N ARG A 141 -10.17 20.20 19.59
CA ARG A 141 -9.52 21.51 19.35
C ARG A 141 -9.08 21.70 17.89
N ILE A 142 -9.45 20.77 17.01
CA ILE A 142 -8.98 20.74 15.63
C ILE A 142 -9.94 21.55 14.77
N ALA A 143 -9.49 22.73 14.34
CA ALA A 143 -10.33 23.65 13.56
C ALA A 143 -10.76 23.01 12.23
N GLY A 144 -12.06 23.06 11.91
CA GLY A 144 -12.60 22.52 10.65
C GLY A 144 -12.49 20.99 10.53
N ALA A 145 -12.35 20.26 11.65
CA ALA A 145 -12.53 18.82 11.64
C ALA A 145 -14.02 18.49 11.56
N THR A 146 -14.34 17.43 10.82
CA THR A 146 -15.68 16.84 10.81
C THR A 146 -15.78 15.85 11.96
N VAL A 147 -16.92 15.84 12.64
CA VAL A 147 -17.23 14.84 13.68
C VAL A 147 -18.07 13.74 13.02
N PRO A 148 -17.47 12.59 12.67
CA PRO A 148 -18.22 11.51 12.07
C PRO A 148 -19.14 10.86 13.12
N ALA A 149 -20.35 10.48 12.71
CA ALA A 149 -21.23 9.66 13.53
C ALA A 149 -20.71 8.22 13.63
N ALA A 150 -21.08 7.49 14.68
CA ALA A 150 -20.81 6.05 14.75
C ALA A 150 -21.43 5.33 13.54
N GLY A 151 -20.71 4.36 12.97
CA GLY A 151 -21.09 3.67 11.73
C GLY A 151 -20.82 4.47 10.45
N SER A 152 -20.28 5.69 10.54
CA SER A 152 -19.91 6.46 9.34
C SER A 152 -18.83 5.72 8.56
N VAL A 153 -18.95 5.76 7.24
CA VAL A 153 -17.98 5.16 6.32
C VAL A 153 -17.50 6.23 5.35
N ALA A 154 -16.19 6.37 5.21
CA ALA A 154 -15.58 7.12 4.12
C ALA A 154 -14.78 6.20 3.23
N ALA A 155 -15.03 6.30 1.93
CA ALA A 155 -14.18 5.73 0.90
C ALA A 155 -13.15 6.78 0.45
N VAL A 156 -11.87 6.44 0.60
CA VAL A 156 -10.71 7.23 0.21
C VAL A 156 -9.95 6.42 -0.84
N GLY A 157 -10.43 6.48 -2.08
CA GLY A 157 -9.99 5.58 -3.14
C GLY A 157 -10.28 4.13 -2.77
N ASP A 158 -9.24 3.29 -2.72
CA ASP A 158 -9.34 1.87 -2.35
C ASP A 158 -9.28 1.64 -0.83
N ILE A 159 -9.19 2.71 -0.02
CA ILE A 159 -9.16 2.63 1.44
C ILE A 159 -10.55 2.98 1.97
N VAL A 160 -11.14 2.09 2.76
CA VAL A 160 -12.43 2.30 3.44
C VAL A 160 -12.17 2.51 4.92
N VAL A 161 -12.62 3.65 5.43
CA VAL A 161 -12.47 4.05 6.82
C VAL A 161 -13.84 4.00 7.48
N THR A 162 -14.01 3.10 8.44
CA THR A 162 -15.27 2.92 9.18
C THR A 162 -15.08 3.39 10.62
N VAL A 163 -15.96 4.27 11.08
CA VAL A 163 -16.01 4.70 12.47
C VAL A 163 -16.84 3.69 13.25
N GLU A 164 -16.22 3.01 14.21
CA GLU A 164 -16.92 2.04 15.07
C GLU A 164 -17.69 2.78 16.17
N THR A 165 -17.00 3.71 16.84
CA THR A 165 -17.56 4.48 17.96
C THR A 165 -17.31 5.97 17.73
N GLY A 166 -18.38 6.76 17.75
CA GLY A 166 -18.34 8.22 17.71
C GLY A 166 -18.70 8.78 19.08
N GLY A 167 -17.72 9.30 19.82
CA GLY A 167 -17.90 9.82 21.18
C GLY A 167 -16.73 10.73 21.59
N GLU A 168 -16.27 10.61 22.84
CA GLU A 168 -15.11 11.35 23.36
C GLU A 168 -13.79 10.94 22.70
N ARG A 169 -13.73 9.72 22.17
CA ARG A 169 -12.61 9.19 21.39
C ARG A 169 -13.18 8.55 20.12
N LEU A 170 -12.55 8.79 18.98
CA LEU A 170 -12.91 8.08 17.76
C LEU A 170 -12.20 6.73 17.71
N GLU A 171 -12.99 5.66 17.58
CA GLU A 171 -12.48 4.34 17.23
C GLU A 171 -12.76 4.09 15.75
N VAL A 172 -11.70 3.77 15.01
CA VAL A 172 -11.76 3.68 13.56
C VAL A 172 -11.14 2.39 13.10
N ARG A 173 -11.89 1.63 12.30
CA ARG A 173 -11.41 0.47 11.58
C ARG A 173 -11.12 0.89 10.15
N VAL A 174 -9.87 0.74 9.73
CA VAL A 174 -9.45 0.99 8.35
C VAL A 174 -9.33 -0.35 7.64
N ASN A 175 -10.16 -0.54 6.61
CA ASN A 175 -10.09 -1.68 5.72
C ASN A 175 -9.60 -1.21 4.36
N VAL A 176 -8.64 -1.92 3.79
CA VAL A 176 -8.28 -1.71 2.39
C VAL A 176 -9.15 -2.65 1.59
N ALA A 177 -9.90 -2.12 0.62
CA ALA A 177 -10.59 -2.95 -0.35
C ALA A 177 -9.52 -3.82 -1.04
N ALA A 178 -9.59 -5.14 -0.84
CA ALA A 178 -8.79 -6.06 -1.64
C ALA A 178 -9.22 -5.82 -3.08
N GLY A 179 -8.40 -5.10 -3.84
CA GLY A 179 -8.75 -4.63 -5.17
C GLY A 179 -9.39 -5.77 -5.95
N GLY A 180 -10.67 -5.60 -6.29
CA GLY A 180 -11.39 -6.51 -7.17
C GLY A 180 -10.73 -6.41 -8.54
N GLY A 181 -9.88 -7.39 -8.84
CA GLY A 181 -9.34 -7.66 -10.16
C GLY A 181 -9.90 -8.98 -10.66
#